data_AF-A0A651DG13-F1
#
_entry.id   AF-A0A651DG13-F1
#
_cell.length_a   1.000
_cell.length_b   1.000
_cell.length_c   1.000
_cell.angle_alpha   90.00
_cell.angle_beta   90.00
_cell.angle_gamma   90.00
#
_symmetry.space_group_name_H-M   'P 1'
#
loop_
_entity.id
_entity.type
_entity.pdbx_description
1 polymer ?
#
loop_
_entity_poly.entity_id
_entity_poly.type
_entity_poly.pdbx_seq_one_letter_code
_entity_poly.pdbx_strand_id
1 'polypeptide(L)'
;MTLRFLRCTLAVPLTLAITACGSDNSPSAPGDSGSISATINGQAWSASAPFAQAQHNQAQSLVTLWAADPNATYGMSISLSEFTGPGTYEIRPGFPLRMAVVTLGSDPGWGTQYSGTPGTITIAQLTSSRATGTFQFTAEPSPSSSQTGTLMVTQGQFDVPVIVVGQGAISP
;
A
#
# COMPACT_ATOMS: atom_id res chain seq x y z
N MET A 1 71.07 18.09 23.05
CA MET A 1 70.53 19.24 23.81
C MET A 1 69.36 18.73 24.66
N THR A 2 69.68 18.54 25.95
CA THR A 2 68.87 18.43 27.18
C THR A 2 67.33 18.33 27.15
N LEU A 3 66.86 17.25 27.81
CA LEU A 3 65.55 17.01 28.46
C LEU A 3 65.16 18.12 29.48
N ARG A 4 63.86 18.43 29.66
CA ARG A 4 63.21 18.81 30.95
C ARG A 4 61.67 18.94 30.84
N PHE A 5 60.89 18.07 31.52
CA PHE A 5 60.11 18.30 32.77
C PHE A 5 59.00 19.37 32.64
N LEU A 6 57.76 19.31 33.17
CA LEU A 6 56.93 18.39 33.96
C LEU A 6 55.64 19.18 34.33
N ARG A 7 54.57 18.47 34.72
CA ARG A 7 53.38 18.87 35.55
C ARG A 7 52.10 19.17 34.76
N CYS A 8 51.06 18.33 34.81
CA CYS A 8 50.23 17.86 35.95
C CYS A 8 49.32 18.96 36.50
N THR A 9 48.11 19.07 35.95
CA THR A 9 46.95 19.56 36.71
C THR A 9 45.71 18.75 36.33
N LEU A 10 45.41 17.81 37.21
CA LEU A 10 44.13 17.13 37.39
C LEU A 10 43.09 18.17 37.86
N ALA A 11 41.91 18.24 37.24
CA ALA A 11 40.73 18.85 37.85
C ALA A 11 39.45 18.25 37.25
N VAL A 12 38.90 17.28 37.98
CA VAL A 12 37.55 16.74 37.81
C VAL A 12 36.57 17.65 38.57
N PRO A 13 35.46 18.06 37.93
CA PRO A 13 34.17 18.13 38.61
C PRO A 13 33.18 17.24 37.84
N LEU A 14 32.66 16.14 38.41
CA LEU A 14 31.53 16.04 39.35
C LEU A 14 30.37 16.98 39.01
N THR A 15 29.16 16.40 38.95
CA THR A 15 27.82 16.94 38.68
C THR A 15 27.34 16.71 37.24
N LEU A 16 26.15 16.19 36.95
CA LEU A 16 24.89 16.10 37.68
C LEU A 16 24.12 14.85 37.18
N ALA A 17 23.66 13.98 38.07
CA ALA A 17 22.77 12.88 37.71
C ALA A 17 21.38 13.46 37.40
N ILE A 18 21.00 13.49 36.13
CA ILE A 18 19.63 13.74 35.71
C ILE A 18 18.94 12.39 35.58
N THR A 19 18.11 12.10 36.57
CA THR A 19 17.00 11.14 36.49
C THR A 19 16.11 11.55 35.32
N ALA A 20 16.35 10.98 34.14
CA ALA A 20 15.37 11.02 33.08
C ALA A 20 14.38 9.89 33.34
N CYS A 21 13.14 10.27 33.64
CA CYS A 21 12.01 9.37 33.80
C CYS A 21 12.08 8.19 32.85
N GLY A 22 11.92 6.99 33.42
CA GLY A 22 11.21 5.94 32.72
C GLY A 22 9.86 6.52 32.32
N SER A 23 9.75 6.92 31.06
CA SER A 23 8.47 7.00 30.42
C SER A 23 8.09 5.56 30.13
N ASP A 24 7.32 4.96 31.05
CA ASP A 24 6.27 4.02 30.70
C ASP A 24 5.26 4.75 29.82
N ASN A 25 5.71 5.21 28.64
CA ASN A 25 4.86 5.36 27.49
C ASN A 25 4.85 3.98 26.88
N SER A 26 4.04 3.09 27.45
CA SER A 26 3.48 2.03 26.62
C SER A 26 2.56 2.76 25.62
N PRO A 27 2.90 2.89 24.33
CA PRO A 27 1.87 3.21 23.37
C PRO A 27 0.88 2.05 23.41
N SER A 28 -0.30 2.31 23.95
CA SER A 28 -1.44 1.44 23.78
C SER A 28 -1.74 1.35 22.28
N ALA A 29 -1.73 0.10 21.77
CA ALA A 29 -1.97 -0.40 20.40
C ALA A 29 -0.78 -0.34 19.42
N PRO A 30 -0.25 -1.50 18.97
CA PRO A 30 0.56 -1.59 17.76
C PRO A 30 -0.20 -1.03 16.55
N GLY A 31 0.50 -0.28 15.71
CA GLY A 31 -0.07 0.43 14.55
C GLY A 31 -0.69 -0.47 13.48
N ASP A 32 -1.96 -0.19 13.17
CA ASP A 32 -2.74 -0.73 12.05
C ASP A 32 -2.63 0.14 10.77
N SER A 33 -1.47 0.75 10.51
CA SER A 33 -1.28 1.50 9.26
C SER A 33 -1.18 0.54 8.08
N GLY A 34 -2.24 0.46 7.27
CA GLY A 34 -2.20 -0.26 5.99
C GLY A 34 -1.22 0.37 5.02
N SER A 35 -0.62 -0.43 4.14
CA SER A 35 0.23 0.07 3.05
C SER A 35 0.07 -0.73 1.76
N ILE A 36 0.24 -0.04 0.64
CA ILE A 36 0.41 -0.64 -0.69
C ILE A 36 1.67 -0.03 -1.29
N SER A 37 2.51 -0.84 -1.92
CA SER A 37 3.69 -0.37 -2.65
C SER A 37 3.88 -1.15 -3.94
N ALA A 38 4.52 -0.53 -4.92
CA ALA A 38 4.84 -1.13 -6.20
C ALA A 38 5.97 -0.35 -6.89
N THR A 39 6.45 -0.89 -8.01
CA THR A 39 7.27 -0.18 -8.97
C THR A 39 6.44 0.12 -10.21
N ILE A 40 6.22 1.41 -10.51
CA ILE A 40 5.47 1.92 -11.67
C ILE A 40 6.49 2.46 -12.68
N ASN A 41 6.61 1.82 -13.85
CA ASN A 41 7.59 2.18 -14.89
C ASN A 41 9.03 2.33 -14.34
N GLY A 42 9.42 1.44 -13.42
CA GLY A 42 10.74 1.48 -12.78
C GLY A 42 10.88 2.46 -11.61
N GLN A 43 9.86 3.29 -11.33
CA GLN A 43 9.85 4.23 -10.22
C GLN A 43 9.11 3.64 -9.01
N ALA A 44 9.69 3.80 -7.82
CA ALA A 44 9.06 3.36 -6.59
C ALA A 44 7.80 4.18 -6.29
N TRP A 45 6.72 3.51 -5.91
CA TRP A 45 5.46 4.10 -5.52
C TRP A 45 4.94 3.45 -4.24
N SER A 46 4.33 4.24 -3.37
CA SER A 46 3.72 3.75 -2.14
C SER A 46 2.55 4.62 -1.69
N ALA A 47 1.58 3.97 -1.08
CA ALA A 47 0.47 4.56 -0.37
C ALA A 47 0.37 3.95 1.03
N SER A 48 -0.11 4.74 1.99
CA SER A 48 -0.37 4.31 3.36
C SER A 48 -1.76 4.71 3.80
N ALA A 49 -2.25 4.09 4.87
CA ALA A 49 -3.52 4.47 5.49
C ALA A 49 -3.59 5.98 5.77
N PRO A 50 -4.77 6.62 5.60
CA PRO A 50 -6.06 6.03 5.20
C PRO A 50 -6.20 5.79 3.68
N PHE A 51 -5.19 6.15 2.89
CA PHE A 51 -5.19 6.07 1.43
C PHE A 51 -4.78 4.69 0.89
N ALA A 52 -4.94 3.62 1.68
CA ALA A 52 -4.60 2.25 1.34
C ALA A 52 -5.49 1.30 2.12
N GLN A 53 -6.41 0.61 1.43
CA GLN A 53 -7.44 -0.22 2.06
C GLN A 53 -8.00 -1.27 1.10
N ALA A 54 -8.55 -2.34 1.66
CA ALA A 54 -9.33 -3.34 0.95
C ALA A 54 -10.80 -3.21 1.32
N GLN A 55 -11.69 -3.28 0.34
CA GLN A 55 -13.12 -3.43 0.53
C GLN A 55 -13.53 -4.85 0.18
N HIS A 56 -14.26 -5.52 1.07
CA HIS A 56 -14.77 -6.88 0.82
C HIS A 56 -16.29 -6.89 0.90
N ASN A 57 -16.94 -7.01 -0.25
CA ASN A 57 -18.38 -7.23 -0.35
C ASN A 57 -18.67 -8.72 -0.51
N GLN A 58 -19.01 -9.37 0.61
CA GLN A 58 -19.28 -10.80 0.65
C GLN A 58 -20.52 -11.20 -0.15
N ALA A 59 -21.55 -10.33 -0.19
CA ALA A 59 -22.79 -10.63 -0.91
C ALA A 59 -22.61 -10.62 -2.43
N GLN A 60 -21.66 -9.84 -2.94
CA GLN A 60 -21.33 -9.76 -4.37
C GLN A 60 -20.08 -10.59 -4.73
N SER A 61 -19.47 -11.28 -3.76
CA SER A 61 -18.17 -11.96 -3.94
C SER A 61 -17.13 -11.03 -4.60
N LEU A 62 -17.05 -9.79 -4.13
CA LEU A 62 -16.23 -8.73 -4.70
C LEU A 62 -15.20 -8.25 -3.67
N VAL A 63 -13.94 -8.25 -4.06
CA VAL A 63 -12.85 -7.59 -3.33
C VAL A 63 -12.30 -6.46 -4.19
N THR A 64 -12.15 -5.28 -3.60
CA THR A 64 -11.52 -4.12 -4.23
C THR A 64 -10.38 -3.62 -3.35
N LEU A 65 -9.16 -3.61 -3.89
CA LEU A 65 -8.06 -2.84 -3.32
C LEU A 65 -8.13 -1.42 -3.84
N TRP A 66 -7.95 -0.44 -2.97
CA TRP A 66 -7.82 0.95 -3.36
C TRP A 66 -6.63 1.58 -2.64
N ALA A 67 -5.85 2.36 -3.39
CA ALA A 67 -4.81 3.18 -2.83
C ALA A 67 -4.54 4.46 -3.62
N ALA A 68 -4.06 5.49 -2.95
CA ALA A 68 -3.55 6.71 -3.56
C ALA A 68 -2.34 7.22 -2.78
N ASP A 69 -1.36 7.81 -3.47
CA ASP A 69 -0.28 8.49 -2.74
C ASP A 69 -0.82 9.74 -2.01
N PRO A 70 -0.10 10.25 -0.99
CA PRO A 70 -0.58 11.38 -0.18
C PRO A 70 -0.85 12.67 -0.97
N ASN A 71 -0.24 12.83 -2.15
CA ASN A 71 -0.45 13.98 -3.03
C ASN A 71 -1.51 13.70 -4.11
N ALA A 72 -2.17 12.53 -4.07
CA ALA A 72 -3.10 12.02 -5.07
C ALA A 72 -2.54 12.11 -6.50
N THR A 73 -1.23 11.96 -6.66
CA THR A 73 -0.61 11.99 -7.99
C THR A 73 -0.96 10.71 -8.74
N TYR A 74 -0.77 9.56 -8.11
CA TYR A 74 -1.21 8.26 -8.59
C TYR A 74 -2.27 7.68 -7.67
N GLY A 75 -3.40 7.30 -8.26
CA GLY A 75 -4.39 6.42 -7.66
C GLY A 75 -4.31 5.04 -8.28
N MET A 76 -4.61 3.99 -7.52
CA MET A 76 -4.68 2.62 -7.98
C MET A 76 -5.91 1.94 -7.41
N SER A 77 -6.62 1.19 -8.26
CA SER A 77 -7.65 0.27 -7.81
C SER A 77 -7.50 -1.08 -8.51
N ILE A 78 -7.75 -2.16 -7.78
CA ILE A 78 -7.77 -3.52 -8.31
C ILE A 78 -9.05 -4.17 -7.83
N SER A 79 -9.90 -4.63 -8.75
CA SER A 79 -11.18 -5.26 -8.43
C SER A 79 -11.19 -6.72 -8.86
N LEU A 80 -11.72 -7.58 -8.01
CA LEU A 80 -11.85 -9.03 -8.18
C LEU A 80 -13.27 -9.48 -7.85
N SER A 81 -14.08 -9.74 -8.87
CA SER A 81 -15.37 -10.42 -8.70
C SER A 81 -15.21 -11.94 -8.72
N GLU A 82 -16.25 -12.63 -8.24
CA GLU A 82 -16.24 -14.08 -8.03
C GLU A 82 -15.04 -14.51 -7.17
N PHE A 83 -14.74 -13.70 -6.16
CA PHE A 83 -13.70 -14.00 -5.19
C PHE A 83 -14.13 -15.19 -4.34
N THR A 84 -13.32 -16.24 -4.34
CA THR A 84 -13.60 -17.52 -3.67
C THR A 84 -12.72 -17.76 -2.43
N GLY A 85 -11.73 -16.91 -2.18
CA GLY A 85 -10.82 -17.02 -1.05
C GLY A 85 -9.38 -16.65 -1.40
N PRO A 86 -8.44 -16.79 -0.47
CA PRO A 86 -7.01 -16.62 -0.76
C PRO A 86 -6.56 -17.47 -1.94
N GLY A 87 -5.70 -16.91 -2.79
CA GLY A 87 -5.25 -17.53 -4.04
C GLY A 87 -4.74 -16.52 -5.05
N THR A 88 -4.28 -17.02 -6.19
CA THR A 88 -3.82 -16.20 -7.32
C THR A 88 -4.92 -16.08 -8.37
N TYR A 89 -5.22 -14.83 -8.73
CA TYR A 89 -6.22 -14.47 -9.72
C TYR A 89 -5.54 -13.75 -10.89
N GLU A 90 -5.90 -14.16 -12.10
CA GLU A 90 -5.51 -13.46 -13.33
C GLU A 90 -6.31 -12.16 -13.46
N ILE A 91 -5.61 -11.07 -13.78
CA ILE A 91 -6.17 -9.77 -14.14
C ILE A 91 -6.21 -9.72 -15.67
N ARG A 92 -7.40 -9.62 -16.25
CA ARG A 92 -7.60 -9.64 -17.70
C ARG A 92 -8.89 -8.89 -18.09
N PRO A 93 -9.00 -8.41 -19.34
CA PRO A 93 -10.26 -7.86 -19.84
C PRO A 93 -11.41 -8.88 -19.79
N GLY A 94 -12.63 -8.38 -19.58
CA GLY A 94 -13.86 -9.16 -19.67
C GLY A 94 -14.38 -9.68 -18.33
N PHE A 95 -15.14 -10.77 -18.39
CA PHE A 95 -15.77 -11.40 -17.23
C PHE A 95 -15.02 -12.69 -16.81
N PRO A 96 -14.96 -13.00 -15.50
CA PRO A 96 -15.37 -12.16 -14.37
C PRO A 96 -14.57 -10.85 -14.26
N LEU A 97 -15.14 -9.84 -13.60
CA LEU A 97 -14.52 -8.52 -13.40
C LEU A 97 -13.21 -8.66 -12.61
N ARG A 98 -12.09 -8.69 -13.32
CA ARG A 98 -10.74 -8.80 -12.73
C ARG A 98 -9.82 -7.80 -13.41
N MET A 99 -9.84 -6.57 -12.91
CA MET A 99 -9.18 -5.45 -13.57
C MET A 99 -8.42 -4.56 -12.58
N ALA A 100 -7.37 -3.91 -13.07
CA ALA A 100 -6.67 -2.87 -12.37
C ALA A 100 -6.74 -1.55 -13.16
N VAL A 101 -6.87 -0.44 -12.43
CA VAL A 101 -6.88 0.92 -12.96
C VAL A 101 -5.86 1.74 -12.20
N VAL A 102 -5.07 2.54 -12.90
CA VAL A 102 -4.12 3.50 -12.33
C VAL A 102 -4.48 4.88 -12.87
N THR A 103 -4.78 5.84 -12.00
CA THR A 103 -5.10 7.23 -12.37
C THR A 103 -3.92 8.15 -12.15
N LEU A 104 -3.88 9.28 -12.86
CA LEU A 104 -2.91 10.35 -12.65
C LEU A 104 -3.64 11.66 -12.31
N GLY A 105 -3.74 12.01 -11.03
CA GLY A 105 -4.61 13.10 -10.57
C GLY A 105 -6.06 12.86 -10.99
N SER A 106 -6.65 13.79 -11.75
CA SER A 106 -7.99 13.66 -12.32
C SER A 106 -8.04 12.91 -13.66
N ASP A 107 -6.89 12.57 -14.23
CA ASP A 107 -6.82 11.83 -15.49
C ASP A 107 -7.15 10.34 -15.26
N PRO A 108 -8.01 9.71 -16.09
CA PRO A 108 -8.36 8.30 -15.95
C PRO A 108 -7.17 7.34 -16.14
N GLY A 109 -6.04 7.81 -16.65
CA GLY A 109 -4.76 7.13 -16.68
C GLY A 109 -4.79 5.85 -17.51
N TRP A 110 -4.54 4.71 -16.87
CA TRP A 110 -4.36 3.41 -17.49
C TRP A 110 -5.31 2.37 -16.90
N GLY A 111 -5.70 1.40 -17.73
CA GLY A 111 -6.57 0.30 -17.31
C GLY A 111 -6.20 -1.01 -17.97
N THR A 112 -6.21 -2.10 -17.21
CA THR A 112 -5.97 -3.44 -17.76
C THR A 112 -7.11 -3.90 -18.66
N GLN A 113 -8.31 -3.30 -18.57
CA GLN A 113 -9.42 -3.56 -19.49
C GLN A 113 -9.12 -3.17 -20.94
N TYR A 114 -8.15 -2.28 -21.15
CA TYR A 114 -7.70 -1.85 -22.48
C TYR A 114 -6.47 -2.64 -22.95
N SER A 115 -5.86 -3.42 -22.06
CA SER A 115 -4.68 -4.24 -22.32
C SER A 115 -5.09 -5.67 -22.68
N GLY A 116 -4.58 -6.21 -23.80
CA GLY A 116 -4.67 -7.64 -24.08
C GLY A 116 -3.72 -8.50 -23.23
N THR A 117 -2.81 -7.87 -22.49
CA THR A 117 -1.77 -8.53 -21.70
C THR A 117 -2.28 -8.81 -20.28
N PRO A 118 -2.22 -10.08 -19.83
CA PRO A 118 -2.69 -10.47 -18.51
C PRO A 118 -1.74 -10.01 -17.40
N GLY A 119 -2.31 -9.69 -16.24
CA GLY A 119 -1.60 -9.48 -14.98
C GLY A 119 -2.02 -10.53 -13.94
N THR A 120 -1.48 -10.42 -12.73
CA THR A 120 -1.81 -11.32 -11.62
C THR A 120 -1.90 -10.56 -10.32
N ILE A 121 -2.83 -10.99 -9.46
CA ILE A 121 -2.88 -10.62 -8.04
C ILE A 121 -2.99 -11.89 -7.21
N THR A 122 -2.17 -11.98 -6.18
CA THR A 122 -2.23 -13.06 -5.19
C THR A 122 -2.73 -12.48 -3.88
N ILE A 123 -3.87 -12.99 -3.41
CA ILE A 123 -4.40 -12.71 -2.08
C ILE A 123 -3.85 -13.81 -1.16
N ALA A 124 -2.88 -13.48 -0.32
CA ALA A 124 -2.29 -14.43 0.62
C ALA A 124 -3.17 -14.61 1.86
N GLN A 125 -3.75 -13.52 2.36
CA GLN A 125 -4.68 -13.53 3.47
C GLN A 125 -5.83 -12.57 3.18
N LEU A 126 -7.06 -12.99 3.50
CA LEU A 126 -8.21 -12.10 3.62
C LEU A 126 -9.01 -12.49 4.86
N THR A 127 -9.14 -11.55 5.78
CA THR A 127 -9.95 -11.64 7.00
C THR A 127 -10.93 -10.46 7.06
N SER A 128 -11.74 -10.37 8.11
CA SER A 128 -12.62 -9.22 8.31
C SER A 128 -11.87 -7.90 8.60
N SER A 129 -10.60 -7.96 9.01
CA SER A 129 -9.81 -6.79 9.38
C SER A 129 -8.55 -6.58 8.54
N ARG A 130 -8.06 -7.60 7.83
CA ARG A 130 -6.76 -7.54 7.16
C ARG A 130 -6.74 -8.29 5.83
N ALA A 131 -6.09 -7.69 4.84
CA ALA A 131 -5.77 -8.31 3.56
C ALA A 131 -4.26 -8.18 3.27
N THR A 132 -3.61 -9.27 2.87
CA THR A 132 -2.20 -9.27 2.44
C THR A 132 -2.03 -9.94 1.10
N GLY A 133 -1.00 -9.54 0.36
CA GLY A 133 -0.67 -10.20 -0.90
C GLY A 133 0.24 -9.40 -1.81
N THR A 134 0.27 -9.82 -3.08
CA THR A 134 1.13 -9.25 -4.12
C THR A 134 0.37 -9.06 -5.43
N PHE A 135 0.86 -8.19 -6.29
CA PHE A 135 0.30 -7.99 -7.62
C PHE A 135 1.34 -7.51 -8.64
N GLN A 136 1.05 -7.75 -9.90
CA GLN A 136 1.76 -7.19 -11.04
C GLN A 136 0.82 -7.15 -12.24
N PHE A 137 0.92 -6.13 -13.08
CA PHE A 137 0.13 -6.03 -14.30
C PHE A 137 0.74 -5.01 -15.26
N THR A 138 0.31 -5.09 -16.51
CA THR A 138 0.51 -4.06 -17.52
C THR A 138 -0.84 -3.48 -17.89
N ALA A 139 -0.92 -2.16 -18.05
CA ALA A 139 -2.14 -1.45 -18.36
C ALA A 139 -1.92 -0.52 -19.57
N GLU A 140 -2.92 -0.43 -20.44
CA GLU A 140 -2.91 0.49 -21.58
C GLU A 140 -3.65 1.78 -21.22
N PRO A 141 -3.31 2.91 -21.85
CA PRO A 141 -3.94 4.19 -21.55
C PRO A 141 -5.44 4.11 -21.85
N SER A 142 -6.24 4.72 -20.98
CA SER A 142 -7.68 4.87 -21.23
C SER A 142 -7.89 5.65 -22.54
N PRO A 143 -8.87 5.30 -23.38
CA PRO A 143 -9.23 6.09 -24.56
C PRO A 143 -9.61 7.55 -24.25
N SER A 144 -9.97 7.85 -23.00
CA SER A 144 -10.28 9.19 -22.50
C SER A 144 -9.15 9.83 -21.69
N SER A 145 -7.99 9.20 -21.59
CA SER A 145 -6.81 9.75 -20.90
C SER A 145 -5.98 10.64 -21.83
N SER A 146 -5.18 11.53 -21.24
CA SER A 146 -4.07 12.21 -21.93
C SER A 146 -2.78 11.39 -21.96
N GLN A 147 -2.80 10.20 -21.37
CA GLN A 147 -1.63 9.34 -21.23
C GLN A 147 -1.34 8.58 -22.52
N THR A 148 -0.07 8.23 -22.71
CA THR A 148 0.38 7.42 -23.85
C THR A 148 1.32 6.33 -23.36
N GLY A 149 1.41 5.25 -24.14
CA GLY A 149 2.26 4.10 -23.83
C GLY A 149 1.72 3.21 -22.71
N THR A 150 2.24 1.98 -22.70
CA THR A 150 1.92 0.96 -21.69
C THR A 150 2.50 1.35 -20.32
N LEU A 151 1.69 1.25 -19.28
CA LEU A 151 2.12 1.35 -17.89
C LEU A 151 2.45 -0.05 -17.35
N MET A 152 3.65 -0.21 -16.80
CA MET A 152 4.09 -1.45 -16.18
C MET A 152 4.12 -1.30 -14.66
N VAL A 153 3.34 -2.13 -13.96
CA VAL A 153 3.27 -2.21 -12.50
C VAL A 153 3.85 -3.54 -12.06
N THR A 154 4.95 -3.49 -11.30
CA THR A 154 5.73 -4.66 -10.87
C THR A 154 6.03 -4.59 -9.38
N GLN A 155 6.43 -5.72 -8.80
CA GLN A 155 6.80 -5.80 -7.38
C GLN A 155 5.72 -5.22 -6.45
N GLY A 156 4.45 -5.37 -6.83
CA GLY A 156 3.32 -4.89 -6.06
C GLY A 156 3.12 -5.75 -4.81
N GLN A 157 2.96 -5.10 -3.67
CA GLN A 157 2.66 -5.75 -2.39
C GLN A 157 1.68 -4.90 -1.60
N PHE A 158 0.78 -5.56 -0.87
CA PHE A 158 -0.17 -4.89 -0.01
C PHE A 158 -0.29 -5.61 1.33
N ASP A 159 -0.49 -4.80 2.37
CA ASP A 159 -0.84 -5.25 3.69
C ASP A 159 -1.73 -4.16 4.31
N VAL A 160 -3.04 -4.34 4.20
CA VAL A 160 -4.03 -3.26 4.37
C VAL A 160 -5.20 -3.66 5.26
N PRO A 161 -5.83 -2.69 5.95
CA PRO A 161 -7.08 -2.94 6.65
C PRO A 161 -8.19 -3.31 5.66
N VAL A 162 -9.12 -4.14 6.13
CA VAL A 162 -10.32 -4.53 5.38
C VAL A 162 -11.53 -3.81 5.94
N ILE A 163 -12.30 -3.19 5.05
CA ILE A 163 -13.66 -2.75 5.30
C ILE A 163 -14.60 -3.81 4.73
N VAL A 164 -15.30 -4.52 5.60
CA VAL A 164 -16.35 -5.46 5.19
C VAL A 164 -17.61 -4.65 4.88
N VAL A 165 -18.06 -4.73 3.64
CA VAL A 165 -19.33 -4.14 3.22
C VAL A 165 -20.37 -5.26 3.29
N GLY A 166 -21.08 -5.30 4.42
CA GLY A 166 -22.31 -6.07 4.54
C GLY A 166 -23.44 -5.36 3.81
N GLN A 167 -24.36 -6.13 3.21
CA GLN A 167 -25.66 -5.63 2.76
C GLN A 167 -26.22 -4.75 3.87
N GLY A 168 -26.20 -3.43 3.68
CA GLY A 168 -26.81 -2.53 4.65
C GLY A 168 -28.24 -3.00 4.85
N ALA A 169 -28.59 -3.34 6.09
CA ALA A 169 -29.98 -3.38 6.49
C ALA A 169 -30.55 -2.01 6.14
N ILE A 170 -31.28 -1.92 5.03
CA ILE A 170 -32.30 -0.90 4.86
C ILE A 170 -33.36 -1.24 5.92
N SER A 171 -33.23 -0.63 7.10
CA SER A 171 -34.35 -0.56 8.03
C SER A 171 -35.48 0.20 7.30
N PRO A 172 -36.72 -0.29 7.34
CA PRO A 172 -37.85 0.28 6.58
C PRO A 172 -38.13 1.75 6.94
#